data_AF-A0A853DBV2-F1
#
_entry.id   AF-A0A853DBV2-F1
#
_cell.length_a   1.000
_cell.length_b   1.000
_cell.length_c   1.000
_cell.angle_alpha   90.00
_cell.angle_beta   90.00
_cell.angle_gamma   90.00
#
_symmetry.space_group_name_H-M   'P 1'
#
loop_
_entity.id
_entity.type
_entity.pdbx_description
1 polymer ?
#
loop_
_entity_poly.entity_id
_entity_poly.type
_entity_poly.pdbx_seq_one_letter_code
_entity_poly.pdbx_strand_id
1 'polypeptide(L)' 'MAFSFQKRRRVGPKTWLNVSKSGLSASHRAGRVTVNSRGRININFGRGLRWRSKV' A
#
# COMPACT_ATOMS: atom_id res chain seq x y z
N MET A 1 -12.00 -7.59 17.86
CA MET A 1 -10.58 -7.20 17.64
C MET A 1 -9.73 -8.45 17.78
N ALA A 2 -9.24 -9.00 16.67
CA ALA A 2 -8.43 -10.22 16.66
C ALA A 2 -7.00 -9.88 16.24
N PHE A 3 -6.01 -10.56 16.80
CA PHE A 3 -4.61 -10.45 16.37
C PHE A 3 -4.51 -10.70 14.86
N SER A 4 -4.37 -9.63 14.09
CA SER A 4 -4.15 -9.73 12.65
C SER A 4 -2.66 -9.98 12.41
N PHE A 5 -2.30 -11.22 12.13
CA PHE A 5 -0.97 -11.55 11.64
C PHE A 5 -0.82 -10.99 10.22
N GLN A 6 -0.35 -9.75 10.11
CA GLN A 6 0.07 -9.13 8.86
C GLN A 6 1.59 -9.17 8.78
N LYS A 7 2.12 -9.91 7.80
CA LYS A 7 3.55 -9.96 7.51
C LYS A 7 3.83 -9.03 6.34
N ARG A 8 4.59 -7.97 6.59
CA ARG A 8 5.02 -7.02 5.56
C ARG A 8 6.43 -7.36 5.11
N ARG A 9 6.58 -7.84 3.87
CA ARG A 9 7.88 -8.11 3.23
C ARG A 9 8.19 -7.00 2.23
N ARG A 10 9.41 -6.48 2.27
CA ARG A 10 9.91 -5.56 1.24
C ARG A 10 10.36 -6.42 0.05
N VAL A 11 9.69 -6.28 -1.10
CA VAL A 11 10.00 -7.07 -2.32
C VAL A 11 10.87 -6.27 -3.28
N GLY A 12 10.97 -4.96 -3.08
CA GLY A 12 11.88 -4.10 -3.81
C GLY A 12 12.09 -2.77 -3.08
N PRO A 13 12.97 -1.89 -3.59
CA PRO A 13 13.28 -0.61 -2.96
C PRO A 13 12.03 0.25 -2.71
N LYS A 14 11.03 0.12 -3.59
CA LYS A 14 9.75 0.85 -3.57
C LYS A 14 8.51 -0.07 -3.47
N THR A 15 8.68 -1.38 -3.32
CA THR A 15 7.58 -2.36 -3.35
C THR A 15 7.48 -3.10 -2.02
N TRP A 16 6.27 -3.19 -1.49
CA TRP A 16 5.93 -3.86 -0.24
C TRP A 16 4.84 -4.88 -0.49
N LEU A 17 5.02 -6.09 -0.01
CA LEU A 17 4.03 -7.14 -0.10
C LEU A 17 3.53 -7.43 1.32
N ASN A 18 2.26 -7.16 1.53
CA ASN A 18 1.56 -7.43 2.78
C ASN A 18 0.84 -8.75 2.62
N VAL A 19 1.36 -9.76 3.30
CA VAL A 19 0.73 -11.07 3.46
C VAL A 19 -0.15 -11.00 4.70
N SER A 20 -1.43 -11.29 4.56
CA SER A 20 -2.38 -11.36 5.68
C SER A 20 -3.21 -12.62 5.58
N LYS A 21 -3.81 -13.10 6.69
CA LYS A 21 -4.73 -14.26 6.67
C LYS A 21 -5.87 -14.11 5.65
N SER A 22 -6.27 -12.89 5.32
CA SER A 22 -7.33 -12.58 4.35
C SER A 22 -6.84 -12.37 2.90
N GLY A 23 -5.54 -12.51 2.63
CA GLY A 23 -4.99 -12.45 1.28
C GLY A 23 -3.67 -11.69 1.16
N LEU A 24 -3.09 -11.80 -0.04
CA LEU A 24 -1.86 -11.14 -0.47
C LEU A 24 -2.19 -9.78 -1.09
N SER A 25 -1.45 -8.74 -0.70
CA SER A 25 -1.53 -7.44 -1.36
C SER A 25 -0.16 -6.82 -1.58
N ALA A 26 0.11 -6.40 -2.80
CA ALA A 26 1.33 -5.68 -3.15
C ALA A 26 1.04 -4.18 -3.15
N SER A 27 1.93 -3.38 -2.57
CA SER A 27 1.90 -1.92 -2.60
C SER A 27 3.19 -1.43 -3.25
N HIS A 28 3.08 -0.69 -4.33
CA HIS A 28 4.21 -0.10 -5.04
C HIS A 28 4.18 1.42 -4.88
N ARG A 29 5.30 2.02 -4.46
CA ARG A 29 5.47 3.46 -4.30
C ARG A 29 6.28 4.03 -5.46
N ALA A 30 5.59 4.53 -6.48
CA ALA A 30 6.19 5.29 -7.57
C ALA A 30 6.27 6.78 -7.18
N GLY A 31 7.26 7.14 -6.35
CA GLY A 31 7.53 8.52 -5.95
C GLY A 31 6.41 9.12 -5.08
N ARG A 32 5.67 10.09 -5.64
CA ARG A 32 4.51 10.74 -5.01
C ARG A 32 3.25 9.89 -5.05
N VAL A 33 3.23 8.81 -5.84
CA VAL A 33 2.09 7.91 -5.97
C VAL A 33 2.38 6.58 -5.28
N THR A 34 1.42 6.07 -4.52
CA THR A 34 1.45 4.72 -3.96
C THR A 34 0.22 3.98 -4.47
N VAL A 35 0.44 2.89 -5.21
CA VAL A 35 -0.63 2.04 -5.72
C VAL A 35 -0.59 0.72 -4.97
N ASN A 36 -1.75 0.24 -4.53
CA ASN A 36 -1.92 -1.06 -3.90
C ASN A 36 -2.75 -1.95 -4.83
N SER A 37 -2.35 -3.20 -4.97
CA SER A 37 -3.05 -4.22 -5.75
C SER A 37 -4.49 -4.47 -5.27
N ARG A 38 -4.84 -4.01 -4.06
CA ARG A 38 -6.23 -3.96 -3.56
C ARG A 38 -7.01 -2.71 -3.96
N GLY A 39 -6.68 -2.08 -5.09
CA GLY A 39 -7.41 -0.90 -5.62
C GLY A 39 -7.17 0.41 -4.88
N ARG A 40 -6.23 0.48 -3.93
CA ARG A 40 -5.93 1.75 -3.22
C ARG A 40 -4.86 2.56 -3.95
N ILE A 41 -5.21 3.77 -4.35
CA ILE A 41 -4.29 4.74 -4.94
C ILE A 41 -4.12 5.91 -3.97
N ASN A 42 -2.87 6.26 -3.67
CA ASN A 42 -2.51 7.34 -2.77
C ASN A 42 -1.58 8.28 -3.53
N ILE A 43 -2.05 9.48 -3.90
CA ILE A 43 -1.25 10.49 -4.58
C ILE A 43 -0.93 11.61 -3.60
N ASN A 44 0.35 11.93 -3.45
CA ASN A 44 0.85 13.00 -2.61
C ASN A 44 1.30 14.16 -3.49
N PHE A 45 0.47 15.17 -3.66
CA PHE A 45 0.77 16.32 -4.54
C PHE A 45 1.80 17.29 -3.93
N GLY A 46 2.16 17.08 -2.65
CA GLY A 46 3.00 18.02 -1.89
C GLY A 46 2.15 19.14 -1.27
N ARG A 47 2.76 19.99 -0.46
CA ARG A 47 2.07 21.08 0.29
C ARG A 47 0.93 20.61 1.21
N GLY A 48 1.03 19.39 1.74
CA GLY A 48 0.03 18.81 2.65
C GLY A 48 -1.16 18.14 1.96
N LEU A 49 -1.31 18.26 0.64
CA LEU A 49 -2.40 17.65 -0.12
C LEU A 49 -2.10 16.18 -0.45
N ARG A 50 -2.90 15.29 0.16
CA ARG A 50 -2.91 13.85 -0.10
C ARG A 50 -4.27 13.46 -0.64
N TRP A 51 -4.29 12.91 -1.84
CA TRP A 51 -5.48 12.29 -2.42
C TRP A 51 -5.42 10.78 -2.20
N ARG A 52 -6.46 10.24 -1.58
CA ARG A 52 -6.63 8.81 -1.34
C ARG A 52 -7.90 8.37 -2.03
N SER A 53 -7.77 7.49 -3.01
CA SER A 53 -8.90 6.85 -3.67
C SER A 53 -8.86 5.33 -3.47
N LYS A 54 -10.05 4.74 -3.34
CA LYS A 54 -10.26 3.30 -3.34
C LYS A 54 -11.11 3.00 -4.57
N VAL A 55 -10.50 2.39 -5.57
CA VAL A 55 -11.17 1.80 -6.72
C VAL A 55 -11.79 0.47 -6.29
#